data_AF-A0AAV6MXS6-F1
#
_entry.id   AF-A0AAV6MXS6-F1
#
_cell.length_a   1.000
_cell.length_b   1.000
_cell.length_c   1.000
_cell.angle_alpha   90.00
_cell.angle_beta   90.00
_cell.angle_gamma   90.00
#
_symmetry.space_group_name_H-M   'P 1'
#
loop_
_entity.id
_entity.type
_entity.pdbx_description
1 polymer ?
#
loop_
_entity_poly.entity_id
_entity_poly.type
_entity_poly.pdbx_seq_one_letter_code
_entity_poly.pdbx_strand_id
1 'polypeptide(L)'
;MAPKPVTSPVPEAWYSTIALSVIAPMASSLPLRFSSMKLHLLEKSVFWPRNLLEVQSPLSSMSKIVLLFLCLFSWVCFATDSVTYDRKAVIINGQRRILISGSIHYPRSTPQMWPGLIQKAKDGGLDVIETYVFWNGHEPSPNKVGVRSSNIQMTPVTSFGWQSYKEEIVTPYAQDTITKNGLVEQVHLTWDTTDYLWYMTDIKIDPSEGFLKGGEWPLLTIFSAGHALHVFINGQLFGTVYGSLENPKLTFSKYVELKAGDNKLAILSVSIGLPNVGLYFDTWNVGVLGPVTLKGLQEGTRDMSGYKWSYKVGLRGELMNLHSVRGSNSVRWAKGKWLVEKEPLTWYRTTFITPGGNEPLALDLSTMGKGQIWVNGRSIGRYFSGYIAHNGCNNCTYPGIFTEKKCLTNCGESSQRWYHVPREWLLSSGNLLVVFEEFGGNPGGISLVKRTTQNNPKVLRSPNLFLQSSIPVDQRELQISLESVLRRPPDLMAPKPVTSPVPEAWYPTLAVLMIAVGLIITASFFIYEATTSRKNRSLATELTRGAVASVFLGFGSLFLLLASGVYV
;
A
#
# COMPACT_ATOMS: atom_id res chain seq x y z
N MET A 1 -29.92 -7.17 37.67
CA MET A 1 -31.00 -7.26 36.65
C MET A 1 -30.47 -6.65 35.37
N ALA A 2 -30.15 -7.48 34.39
CA ALA A 2 -29.71 -7.08 33.06
C ALA A 2 -30.62 -7.77 32.04
N PRO A 3 -31.09 -7.11 30.96
CA PRO A 3 -31.90 -7.77 29.96
C PRO A 3 -31.01 -8.56 28.99
N LYS A 4 -31.35 -9.84 28.82
CA LYS A 4 -30.81 -10.75 27.81
C LYS A 4 -31.36 -10.40 26.41
N PRO A 5 -30.61 -10.71 25.32
CA PRO A 5 -31.07 -10.50 23.96
C PRO A 5 -32.11 -11.54 23.55
N VAL A 6 -33.13 -11.08 22.82
CA VAL A 6 -34.21 -11.87 22.24
C VAL A 6 -33.70 -12.52 20.95
N THR A 7 -33.69 -13.85 20.91
CA THR A 7 -33.66 -14.65 19.69
C THR A 7 -35.09 -15.13 19.39
N SER A 8 -35.53 -15.01 18.14
CA SER A 8 -36.71 -15.68 17.63
C SER A 8 -36.35 -16.52 16.39
N PRO A 9 -36.86 -17.76 16.25
CA PRO A 9 -36.48 -18.69 15.18
C PRO A 9 -37.53 -18.74 14.05
N VAL A 10 -37.33 -19.70 13.12
CA VAL A 10 -38.29 -20.32 12.14
C VAL A 10 -37.98 -19.96 10.67
N PRO A 11 -38.07 -20.88 9.66
CA PRO A 11 -37.72 -22.31 9.59
C PRO A 11 -36.98 -22.74 8.28
N GLU A 12 -36.48 -23.99 8.27
CA GLU A 12 -36.05 -24.75 7.08
C GLU A 12 -37.20 -25.08 6.12
N ALA A 13 -36.97 -25.01 4.79
CA ALA A 13 -37.57 -25.88 3.77
C ALA A 13 -37.21 -25.54 2.30
N TRP A 14 -36.47 -26.45 1.64
CA TRP A 14 -36.49 -26.82 0.19
C TRP A 14 -35.94 -25.85 -0.89
N TYR A 15 -34.81 -26.18 -1.53
CA TYR A 15 -34.72 -26.90 -2.83
C TYR A 15 -33.26 -27.08 -3.31
N SER A 16 -32.81 -28.35 -3.32
CA SER A 16 -32.10 -29.10 -4.38
C SER A 16 -30.96 -28.48 -5.22
N THR A 17 -29.75 -28.95 -4.93
CA THR A 17 -28.83 -29.77 -5.77
C THR A 17 -29.03 -29.80 -7.30
N ILE A 18 -28.00 -29.40 -8.06
CA ILE A 18 -27.59 -30.04 -9.32
C ILE A 18 -26.16 -30.55 -9.14
N ALA A 19 -26.02 -31.87 -9.22
CA ALA A 19 -24.77 -32.61 -9.08
C ALA A 19 -24.05 -32.73 -10.43
N LEU A 20 -22.73 -32.55 -10.39
CA LEU A 20 -21.78 -32.99 -11.41
C LEU A 20 -21.66 -34.51 -11.39
N SER A 21 -21.76 -35.13 -12.56
CA SER A 21 -21.49 -36.54 -12.80
C SER A 21 -20.10 -36.73 -13.43
N VAL A 22 -19.14 -37.33 -12.72
CA VAL A 22 -18.16 -38.25 -13.33
C VAL A 22 -17.81 -39.35 -12.33
N ILE A 23 -17.93 -40.57 -12.83
CA ILE A 23 -17.85 -41.88 -12.18
C ILE A 23 -16.41 -42.20 -11.72
N ALA A 24 -16.27 -42.71 -10.50
CA ALA A 24 -15.15 -43.55 -10.08
C ALA A 24 -15.56 -45.03 -10.15
N PRO A 25 -14.59 -45.97 -10.13
CA PRO A 25 -14.75 -47.07 -9.19
C PRO A 25 -13.54 -47.25 -8.26
N MET A 26 -13.92 -47.38 -6.99
CA MET A 26 -13.25 -47.93 -5.81
C MET A 26 -12.20 -49.03 -6.04
N ALA A 27 -11.18 -49.03 -5.18
CA ALA A 27 -10.85 -50.18 -4.32
C ALA A 27 -9.95 -49.78 -3.12
N SER A 28 -10.46 -50.05 -1.90
CA SER A 28 -9.82 -50.60 -0.67
C SER A 28 -8.34 -50.26 -0.34
N SER A 29 -7.87 -50.06 0.89
CA SER A 29 -8.40 -50.18 2.25
C SER A 29 -7.23 -49.88 3.24
N LEU A 30 -7.45 -48.95 4.18
CA LEU A 30 -6.95 -48.86 5.58
C LEU A 30 -5.44 -49.04 5.97
N PRO A 31 -5.03 -48.46 7.12
CA PRO A 31 -3.68 -47.96 7.41
C PRO A 31 -2.94 -48.81 8.45
N LEU A 32 -1.67 -48.50 8.77
CA LEU A 32 -1.09 -48.74 10.10
C LEU A 32 0.19 -47.91 10.36
N ARG A 33 0.41 -47.64 11.65
CA ARG A 33 1.31 -46.69 12.30
C ARG A 33 2.69 -47.28 12.68
N PHE A 34 3.68 -46.39 12.76
CA PHE A 34 4.79 -46.24 13.74
C PHE A 34 5.78 -47.38 14.09
N SER A 35 7.06 -47.07 13.88
CA SER A 35 8.14 -46.94 14.90
C SER A 35 9.32 -47.93 14.89
N SER A 36 10.52 -47.32 14.99
CA SER A 36 11.77 -47.78 15.61
C SER A 36 12.57 -48.91 14.92
N MET A 37 13.88 -49.08 15.08
CA MET A 37 15.07 -48.28 15.45
C MET A 37 16.22 -49.29 15.49
N LYS A 38 17.38 -49.01 14.85
CA LYS A 38 18.76 -49.56 15.08
C LYS A 38 18.93 -51.11 15.12
N LEU A 39 19.99 -51.77 14.61
CA LEU A 39 21.41 -51.60 14.91
C LEU A 39 22.28 -52.59 14.05
N HIS A 40 23.54 -52.19 13.87
CA HIS A 40 24.81 -52.83 13.46
C HIS A 40 25.07 -54.35 13.20
N LEU A 41 25.92 -54.52 12.17
CA LEU A 41 27.23 -55.24 12.06
C LEU A 41 27.31 -56.79 11.94
N LEU A 42 28.00 -57.16 10.83
CA LEU A 42 29.10 -58.15 10.66
C LEU A 42 28.92 -59.62 11.09
N GLU A 43 29.06 -60.54 10.13
CA GLU A 43 30.20 -61.48 9.94
C GLU A 43 29.77 -62.64 9.01
N LYS A 44 30.40 -62.77 7.84
CA LYS A 44 31.42 -63.78 7.48
C LYS A 44 30.94 -65.24 7.32
N SER A 45 31.07 -65.67 6.06
CA SER A 45 31.63 -66.94 5.57
C SER A 45 30.98 -68.28 5.92
N VAL A 46 30.55 -68.99 4.87
CA VAL A 46 30.51 -70.45 4.83
C VAL A 46 31.39 -70.94 3.67
N PHE A 47 32.33 -71.81 4.05
CA PHE A 47 33.26 -72.59 3.25
C PHE A 47 32.58 -73.90 2.80
N TRP A 48 32.99 -74.49 1.66
CA TRP A 48 33.54 -75.86 1.50
C TRP A 48 33.73 -76.17 -0.02
N PRO A 49 34.61 -77.12 -0.42
CA PRO A 49 35.70 -76.88 -1.37
C PRO A 49 35.87 -78.00 -2.42
N ARG A 50 37.04 -77.92 -3.09
CA ARG A 50 37.82 -78.97 -3.78
C ARG A 50 37.56 -79.25 -5.26
N ASN A 51 38.54 -78.74 -6.02
CA ASN A 51 39.38 -79.44 -6.99
C ASN A 51 38.72 -79.96 -8.26
N LEU A 52 39.10 -79.34 -9.39
CA LEU A 52 39.64 -80.06 -10.53
C LEU A 52 40.61 -79.14 -11.29
N LEU A 53 41.70 -79.76 -11.73
CA LEU A 53 42.90 -79.16 -12.34
C LEU A 53 42.63 -78.63 -13.75
N GLU A 54 43.40 -77.58 -14.07
CA GLU A 54 43.97 -77.21 -15.37
C GLU A 54 43.21 -77.53 -16.66
N VAL A 55 42.75 -76.47 -17.34
CA VAL A 55 43.06 -76.26 -18.76
C VAL A 55 43.34 -74.77 -18.97
N GLN A 56 44.60 -74.43 -19.24
CA GLN A 56 44.99 -73.14 -19.79
C GLN A 56 44.50 -73.04 -21.24
N SER A 57 43.72 -72.01 -21.55
CA SER A 57 43.60 -71.50 -22.91
C SER A 57 43.68 -69.96 -22.89
N PRO A 58 44.39 -69.34 -23.85
CA PRO A 58 44.75 -67.94 -23.77
C PRO A 58 43.65 -67.09 -24.39
N LEU A 59 42.72 -66.55 -23.59
CA LEU A 59 42.04 -65.34 -24.04
C LEU A 59 43.02 -64.18 -23.90
N SER A 60 43.50 -63.74 -25.06
CA SER A 60 44.44 -62.65 -25.28
C SER A 60 44.08 -61.39 -24.48
N SER A 61 45.11 -60.59 -24.18
CA SER A 61 45.01 -59.25 -23.57
C SER A 61 43.89 -58.37 -24.18
N MET A 62 43.51 -58.64 -25.44
CA MET A 62 42.40 -57.98 -26.12
C MET A 62 41.01 -58.28 -25.56
N SER A 63 40.75 -59.45 -24.96
CA SER A 63 39.41 -59.75 -24.42
C SER A 63 39.11 -59.01 -23.11
N LYS A 64 40.13 -58.66 -22.31
CA LYS A 64 39.98 -57.83 -21.11
C LYS A 64 39.81 -56.36 -21.44
N ILE A 65 40.51 -55.89 -22.50
CA ILE A 65 40.35 -54.52 -23.02
C ILE A 65 38.98 -54.36 -23.67
N VAL A 66 38.48 -55.35 -24.43
CA VAL A 66 37.14 -55.31 -25.02
C VAL A 66 36.04 -55.37 -23.96
N LEU A 67 36.18 -56.16 -22.88
CA LEU A 67 35.22 -56.11 -21.76
C LEU A 67 35.29 -54.78 -20.98
N LEU A 68 36.49 -54.20 -20.79
CA LEU A 68 36.65 -52.89 -20.16
C LEU A 68 36.06 -51.77 -21.04
N PHE A 69 36.24 -51.85 -22.36
CA PHE A 69 35.63 -50.93 -23.33
C PHE A 69 34.12 -51.10 -23.40
N LEU A 70 33.57 -52.32 -23.32
CA LEU A 70 32.11 -52.56 -23.29
C LEU A 70 31.49 -52.08 -21.98
N CYS A 71 32.16 -52.24 -20.84
CA CYS A 71 31.72 -51.68 -19.56
C CYS A 71 31.84 -50.14 -19.52
N LEU A 72 32.90 -49.56 -20.10
CA LEU A 72 33.07 -48.10 -20.22
C LEU A 72 32.12 -47.47 -21.23
N PHE A 73 31.75 -48.17 -22.33
CA PHE A 73 30.74 -47.71 -23.28
C PHE A 73 29.31 -47.82 -22.74
N SER A 74 29.03 -48.76 -21.83
CA SER A 74 27.71 -48.84 -21.15
C SER A 74 27.43 -47.68 -20.19
N TRP A 75 28.45 -46.87 -19.88
CA TRP A 75 28.35 -45.69 -19.02
C TRP A 75 28.38 -44.36 -19.77
N VAL A 76 28.36 -44.40 -21.10
CA VAL A 76 28.11 -43.22 -21.94
C VAL A 76 26.72 -43.36 -22.57
N CYS A 77 25.72 -43.62 -21.74
CA CYS A 77 24.38 -43.14 -22.04
C CYS A 77 24.41 -41.63 -21.82
N PHE A 78 24.66 -40.87 -22.88
CA PHE A 78 24.17 -39.50 -22.93
C PHE A 78 22.64 -39.58 -22.86
N ALA A 79 22.10 -39.57 -21.63
CA ALA A 79 20.72 -39.17 -21.43
C ALA A 79 20.64 -37.72 -21.90
N THR A 80 20.32 -37.54 -23.17
CA THR A 80 19.90 -36.22 -23.65
C THR A 80 18.57 -35.98 -22.96
N ASP A 81 18.57 -35.06 -22.00
CA ASP A 81 17.32 -34.61 -21.38
C ASP A 81 16.46 -34.03 -22.51
N SER A 82 15.52 -34.82 -23.02
CA SER A 82 14.71 -34.45 -24.18
C SER A 82 13.47 -33.74 -23.68
N VAL A 83 13.46 -32.42 -23.84
CA VAL A 83 12.30 -31.59 -23.56
C VAL A 83 11.60 -31.31 -24.88
N THR A 84 10.39 -31.85 -25.03
CA THR A 84 9.51 -31.61 -26.18
C THR A 84 8.11 -31.29 -25.68
N TYR A 85 7.14 -31.07 -26.56
CA TYR A 85 5.76 -30.85 -26.15
C TYR A 85 4.81 -31.33 -27.24
N ASP A 86 3.60 -31.69 -26.84
CA ASP A 86 2.48 -31.88 -27.76
C ASP A 86 1.34 -30.92 -27.40
N ARG A 87 0.18 -31.08 -28.04
CA ARG A 87 -0.99 -30.21 -27.78
C ARG A 87 -1.55 -30.33 -26.36
N LYS A 88 -1.09 -31.30 -25.56
CA LYS A 88 -1.66 -31.65 -24.25
C LYS A 88 -0.66 -31.48 -23.09
N ALA A 89 0.65 -31.62 -23.31
CA ALA A 89 1.63 -31.51 -22.23
C ALA A 89 3.06 -31.22 -22.72
N VAL A 90 3.88 -30.74 -21.78
CA VAL A 90 5.34 -30.81 -21.89
C VAL A 90 5.79 -32.25 -21.67
N ILE A 91 6.68 -32.74 -22.51
CA ILE A 91 7.24 -34.09 -22.47
C ILE A 91 8.70 -33.96 -22.08
N ILE A 92 9.06 -34.52 -20.91
CA ILE A 92 10.44 -34.55 -20.40
C ILE A 92 10.86 -36.01 -20.37
N ASN A 93 11.93 -36.35 -21.09
CA ASN A 93 12.47 -37.71 -21.17
C ASN A 93 11.44 -38.73 -21.63
N GLY A 94 10.66 -38.37 -22.66
CA GLY A 94 9.61 -39.21 -23.24
C GLY A 94 8.34 -39.32 -22.40
N GLN A 95 8.28 -38.72 -21.20
CA GLN A 95 7.10 -38.74 -20.34
C GLN A 95 6.38 -37.39 -20.34
N ARG A 96 5.05 -37.40 -20.52
CA ARG A 96 4.21 -36.21 -20.32
C ARG A 96 4.24 -35.83 -18.84
N ARG A 97 4.55 -34.57 -18.56
CA ARG A 97 4.64 -34.02 -17.20
C ARG A 97 3.66 -32.87 -17.04
N ILE A 98 2.97 -32.85 -15.89
CA ILE A 98 2.29 -31.66 -15.39
C ILE A 98 3.34 -30.91 -14.58
N LEU A 99 3.60 -29.67 -14.96
CA LEU A 99 4.54 -28.80 -14.27
C LEU A 99 3.82 -28.07 -13.15
N ILE A 100 4.36 -28.14 -11.94
CA ILE A 100 3.85 -27.46 -10.75
C ILE A 100 4.84 -26.34 -10.42
N SER A 101 4.42 -25.12 -10.78
CA SER A 101 5.25 -23.92 -10.67
C SER A 101 5.01 -23.17 -9.35
N GLY A 102 6.07 -22.58 -8.80
CA GLY A 102 5.97 -21.55 -7.76
C GLY A 102 6.87 -20.35 -8.06
N SER A 103 6.44 -19.17 -7.62
CA SER A 103 7.10 -17.91 -7.96
C SER A 103 8.26 -17.57 -7.01
N ILE A 104 9.45 -17.31 -7.55
CA ILE A 104 10.57 -16.65 -6.84
C ILE A 104 10.93 -15.37 -7.60
N HIS A 105 10.62 -14.22 -7.01
CA HIS A 105 10.97 -12.92 -7.59
C HIS A 105 12.39 -12.51 -7.22
N TYR A 106 13.31 -12.47 -8.19
CA TYR A 106 14.72 -12.15 -7.93
C TYR A 106 14.99 -10.77 -7.28
N PRO A 107 14.15 -9.71 -7.40
CA PRO A 107 14.39 -8.48 -6.64
C PRO A 107 14.06 -8.59 -5.15
N ARG A 108 13.32 -9.64 -4.76
CA ARG A 108 12.88 -9.87 -3.37
C ARG A 108 13.75 -10.90 -2.64
N SER A 109 14.74 -11.49 -3.32
CA SER A 109 15.64 -12.49 -2.75
C SER A 109 17.05 -12.31 -3.29
N THR A 110 18.05 -12.35 -2.42
CA THR A 110 19.45 -12.23 -2.87
C THR A 110 19.94 -13.55 -3.49
N PRO A 111 20.97 -13.54 -4.36
CA PRO A 111 21.54 -14.77 -4.93
C PRO A 111 21.93 -15.82 -3.88
N GLN A 112 22.36 -15.38 -2.69
CA GLN A 112 22.72 -16.27 -1.57
C GLN A 112 21.50 -17.00 -0.98
N MET A 113 20.29 -16.46 -1.14
CA MET A 113 19.04 -17.09 -0.66
C MET A 113 18.50 -18.12 -1.66
N TRP A 114 18.87 -18.04 -2.94
CA TRP A 114 18.29 -18.86 -4.00
C TRP A 114 18.46 -20.36 -3.76
N PRO A 115 19.65 -20.88 -3.34
CA PRO A 115 19.78 -22.30 -3.05
C PRO A 115 18.76 -22.79 -2.02
N GLY A 116 18.55 -22.03 -0.94
CA GLY A 116 17.57 -22.38 0.10
C GLY A 116 16.12 -22.23 -0.34
N LEU A 117 15.80 -21.22 -1.16
CA LEU A 117 14.44 -21.02 -1.68
C LEU A 117 14.07 -22.08 -2.72
N ILE A 118 14.99 -22.42 -3.61
CA ILE A 118 14.83 -23.50 -4.60
C ILE A 118 14.71 -24.85 -3.90
N GLN A 119 15.53 -25.09 -2.87
CA GLN A 119 15.42 -26.32 -2.08
C GLN A 119 14.05 -26.43 -1.39
N LYS A 120 13.57 -25.36 -0.74
CA LYS A 120 12.23 -25.35 -0.11
C LYS A 120 11.11 -25.52 -1.13
N ALA A 121 11.23 -24.92 -2.31
CA ALA A 121 10.27 -25.10 -3.40
C ALA A 121 10.21 -26.57 -3.85
N LYS A 122 11.39 -27.20 -4.02
CA LYS A 122 11.53 -28.62 -4.35
C LYS A 122 10.96 -29.52 -3.26
N ASP A 123 11.28 -29.25 -1.99
CA ASP A 123 10.74 -29.99 -0.84
C ASP A 123 9.21 -29.83 -0.73
N GLY A 124 8.68 -28.68 -1.19
CA GLY A 124 7.25 -28.39 -1.32
C GLY A 124 6.57 -29.03 -2.52
N GLY A 125 7.28 -29.85 -3.31
CA GLY A 125 6.74 -30.58 -4.46
C GLY A 125 6.67 -29.77 -5.77
N LEU A 126 7.31 -28.61 -5.83
CA LEU A 126 7.42 -27.83 -7.06
C LEU A 126 8.54 -28.36 -7.95
N ASP A 127 8.28 -28.44 -9.26
CA ASP A 127 9.28 -28.83 -10.26
C ASP A 127 9.61 -27.70 -11.26
N VAL A 128 8.94 -26.56 -11.12
CA VAL A 128 9.23 -25.33 -11.87
C VAL A 128 9.30 -24.13 -10.95
N ILE A 129 10.25 -23.23 -11.24
CA ILE A 129 10.32 -21.89 -10.64
C ILE A 129 9.92 -20.86 -11.67
N GLU A 130 8.91 -20.07 -11.36
CA GLU A 130 8.55 -18.89 -12.14
C GLU A 130 9.26 -17.65 -11.59
N THR A 131 9.80 -16.82 -12.47
CA THR A 131 10.32 -15.50 -12.08
C THR A 131 9.85 -14.43 -13.04
N TYR A 132 9.18 -13.42 -12.49
CA TYR A 132 8.77 -12.25 -13.24
C TYR A 132 9.97 -11.31 -13.48
N VAL A 133 10.18 -10.90 -14.73
CA VAL A 133 11.15 -9.85 -15.06
C VAL A 133 10.52 -8.49 -14.77
N PHE A 134 11.09 -7.76 -13.83
CA PHE A 134 10.62 -6.43 -13.46
C PHE A 134 11.09 -5.42 -14.50
N TRP A 135 10.39 -5.39 -15.64
CA TRP A 135 10.69 -4.50 -16.76
C TRP A 135 10.70 -3.03 -16.35
N ASN A 136 9.87 -2.62 -15.39
CA ASN A 136 9.92 -1.27 -14.81
C ASN A 136 11.27 -0.95 -14.11
N GLY A 137 11.98 -1.96 -13.60
CA GLY A 137 13.32 -1.81 -13.02
C GLY A 137 14.45 -1.86 -14.06
N HIS A 138 14.25 -2.58 -15.16
CA HIS A 138 15.27 -2.79 -16.20
C HIS A 138 15.18 -1.80 -17.36
N GLU A 139 13.96 -1.37 -17.71
CA GLU A 139 13.62 -0.48 -18.80
C GLU A 139 12.55 0.53 -18.35
N PRO A 140 12.92 1.56 -17.56
CA PRO A 140 11.98 2.58 -17.07
C PRO A 140 11.39 3.46 -18.19
N SER A 141 11.93 3.39 -19.42
CA SER A 141 11.36 4.02 -20.62
C SER A 141 11.79 3.27 -21.87
N PRO A 142 11.00 3.26 -22.96
CA PRO A 142 11.31 2.55 -24.20
C PRO A 142 12.74 2.81 -24.70
N ASN A 143 13.47 1.75 -25.01
CA ASN A 143 14.86 1.74 -25.48
C ASN A 143 15.89 2.33 -24.50
N LYS A 144 15.61 2.36 -23.19
CA LYS A 144 16.59 2.74 -22.15
C LYS A 144 16.75 1.63 -21.13
N VAL A 145 17.73 0.76 -21.37
CA VAL A 145 18.15 -0.26 -20.42
C VAL A 145 19.15 0.34 -19.42
N GLY A 146 18.83 0.30 -18.13
CA GLY A 146 19.74 0.69 -17.05
C GLY A 146 19.04 1.29 -15.84
N VAL A 147 19.54 0.95 -14.65
CA VAL A 147 19.14 1.56 -13.38
C VAL A 147 19.76 2.97 -13.31
N ARG A 148 19.04 3.98 -13.79
CA ARG A 148 19.46 5.38 -13.68
C ARG A 148 19.15 5.89 -12.27
N SER A 149 20.19 6.20 -11.50
CA SER A 149 20.08 7.14 -10.39
C SER A 149 19.86 8.54 -10.97
N SER A 150 18.61 8.88 -11.29
CA SER A 150 18.26 10.24 -11.68
C SER A 150 18.27 11.13 -10.45
N ASN A 151 19.11 12.17 -10.44
CA ASN A 151 19.02 13.19 -9.41
C ASN A 151 17.76 14.03 -9.66
N ILE A 152 16.86 14.05 -8.69
CA ILE A 152 15.66 14.88 -8.71
C ILE A 152 16.09 16.30 -8.36
N GLN A 153 15.71 17.26 -9.19
CA GLN A 153 15.90 18.69 -8.94
C GLN A 153 14.52 19.34 -8.79
N MET A 154 14.34 20.06 -7.69
CA MET A 154 13.13 20.84 -7.39
C MET A 154 13.48 22.32 -7.56
N THR A 155 13.01 22.94 -8.64
CA THR A 155 13.37 24.33 -8.98
C THR A 155 12.18 25.25 -8.70
N PRO A 156 12.30 26.27 -7.83
CA PRO A 156 11.26 27.27 -7.63
C PRO A 156 10.92 28.01 -8.92
N VAL A 157 9.64 28.22 -9.17
CA VAL A 157 9.13 28.88 -10.39
C VAL A 157 8.15 30.02 -10.12
N THR A 158 7.77 30.24 -8.86
CA THR A 158 6.84 31.30 -8.48
C THR A 158 7.09 31.73 -7.04
N SER A 159 6.95 33.03 -6.78
CA SER A 159 6.80 33.62 -5.46
C SER A 159 5.37 34.12 -5.27
N PHE A 160 4.87 34.11 -4.03
CA PHE A 160 3.47 34.37 -3.73
C PHE A 160 3.28 35.68 -2.96
N GLY A 161 2.21 36.41 -3.27
CA GLY A 161 1.73 37.55 -2.48
C GLY A 161 0.63 37.09 -1.54
N TRP A 162 0.95 36.92 -0.25
CA TRP A 162 0.04 36.31 0.72
C TRP A 162 -0.91 37.30 1.37
N GLN A 163 -2.07 36.77 1.75
CA GLN A 163 -3.00 37.37 2.69
C GLN A 163 -3.29 36.37 3.81
N SER A 164 -3.62 36.85 5.01
CA SER A 164 -3.88 36.00 6.18
C SER A 164 -5.21 36.30 6.87
N TYR A 165 -5.76 35.30 7.54
CA TYR A 165 -6.89 35.40 8.45
C TYR A 165 -6.60 34.51 9.67
N LYS A 166 -6.53 35.10 10.86
CA LYS A 166 -6.26 34.36 12.10
C LYS A 166 -7.57 33.82 12.67
N GLU A 167 -7.60 32.55 13.04
CA GLU A 167 -8.75 31.97 13.72
C GLU A 167 -8.94 32.57 15.11
N GLU A 168 -10.21 32.71 15.49
CA GLU A 168 -10.57 33.07 16.85
C GLU A 168 -10.56 31.82 17.73
N ILE A 169 -9.95 31.92 18.91
CA ILE A 169 -9.98 30.83 19.89
C ILE A 169 -11.37 30.78 20.51
N VAL A 170 -12.00 29.61 20.42
CA VAL A 170 -13.38 29.39 20.90
C VAL A 170 -13.44 29.37 22.42
N THR A 171 -14.62 29.71 22.95
CA THR A 171 -14.90 29.69 24.38
C THR A 171 -16.06 28.73 24.67
N PRO A 172 -16.23 28.23 25.91
CA PRO A 172 -17.29 27.28 26.25
C PRO A 172 -18.70 27.72 25.84
N TYR A 173 -18.94 29.04 25.80
CA TYR A 173 -20.24 29.67 25.52
C TYR A 173 -20.42 30.13 24.07
N ALA A 174 -19.50 29.73 23.16
CA ALA A 174 -19.62 30.08 21.76
C ALA A 174 -20.91 29.49 21.14
N GLN A 175 -21.37 30.09 20.04
CA GLN A 175 -22.47 29.50 19.27
C GLN A 175 -22.04 28.14 18.69
N ASP A 176 -23.03 27.25 18.55
CA ASP A 176 -22.89 25.89 18.04
C ASP A 176 -21.94 25.00 18.88
N THR A 177 -21.90 25.21 20.20
CA THR A 177 -21.27 24.27 21.12
C THR A 177 -22.26 23.23 21.64
N ILE A 178 -21.77 22.02 21.87
CA ILE A 178 -22.50 20.92 22.50
C ILE A 178 -21.94 20.74 23.89
N THR A 179 -22.77 20.58 24.91
CA THR A 179 -22.29 20.36 26.29
C THR A 179 -22.59 18.95 26.77
N LYS A 180 -21.62 18.30 27.40
CA LYS A 180 -21.75 16.96 28.01
C LYS A 180 -21.11 16.96 29.41
N ASN A 181 -21.54 16.03 30.25
CA ASN A 181 -20.85 15.75 31.51
C ASN A 181 -19.73 14.75 31.23
N GLY A 182 -18.53 15.06 31.70
CA GLY A 182 -17.34 14.26 31.45
C GLY A 182 -16.75 14.46 30.05
N LEU A 183 -15.64 13.76 29.82
CA LEU A 183 -14.90 13.76 28.56
C LEU A 183 -15.51 12.76 27.56
N VAL A 184 -15.54 13.13 26.27
CA VAL A 184 -16.12 12.34 25.17
C VAL A 184 -15.07 12.11 24.09
N GLU A 185 -15.08 10.91 23.52
CA GLU A 185 -14.17 10.49 22.46
C GLU A 185 -14.37 11.32 21.18
N GLN A 186 -13.29 11.61 20.46
CA GLN A 186 -13.30 12.56 19.36
C GLN A 186 -14.08 12.07 18.14
N VAL A 187 -13.82 10.85 17.67
CA VAL A 187 -14.47 10.28 16.47
C VAL A 187 -15.99 10.17 16.68
N HIS A 188 -16.43 9.88 17.90
CA HIS A 188 -17.85 9.84 18.27
C HIS A 188 -18.57 11.18 18.05
N LEU A 189 -17.88 12.30 18.27
CA LEU A 189 -18.45 13.64 18.07
C LEU A 189 -18.23 14.17 16.65
N THR A 190 -17.05 13.94 16.07
CA THR A 190 -16.70 14.50 14.75
C THR A 190 -17.22 13.65 13.60
N TRP A 191 -17.47 12.36 13.80
CA TRP A 191 -17.77 11.40 12.74
C TRP A 191 -16.73 11.44 11.60
N ASP A 192 -15.48 11.78 11.95
CA ASP A 192 -14.36 12.00 11.01
C ASP A 192 -14.67 13.03 9.89
N THR A 193 -15.63 13.94 10.11
CA THR A 193 -15.95 15.02 9.16
C THR A 193 -14.91 16.15 9.17
N THR A 194 -14.05 16.18 10.19
CA THR A 194 -12.97 17.15 10.41
C THR A 194 -11.92 16.53 11.34
N ASP A 195 -10.67 16.98 11.19
CA ASP A 195 -9.57 16.59 12.07
C ASP A 195 -9.68 17.20 13.47
N TYR A 196 -10.48 18.26 13.62
CA TYR A 196 -10.42 19.18 14.75
C TYR A 196 -11.62 19.04 15.69
N LEU A 197 -11.34 18.84 16.98
CA LEU A 197 -12.35 18.90 18.03
C LEU A 197 -11.87 19.77 19.19
N TRP A 198 -12.67 20.78 19.53
CA TRP A 198 -12.45 21.61 20.71
C TRP A 198 -13.07 20.96 21.95
N TYR A 199 -12.30 20.84 23.01
CA TYR A 199 -12.72 20.50 24.37
C TYR A 199 -12.56 21.73 25.26
N MET A 200 -13.64 22.22 25.85
CA MET A 200 -13.63 23.50 26.57
C MET A 200 -14.31 23.39 27.93
N THR A 201 -13.72 24.00 28.95
CA THR A 201 -14.33 24.15 30.27
C THR A 201 -13.78 25.40 30.97
N ASP A 202 -14.42 25.80 32.05
CA ASP A 202 -13.94 26.90 32.89
C ASP A 202 -13.22 26.36 34.13
N ILE A 203 -12.11 26.98 34.46
CA ILE A 203 -11.33 26.74 35.68
C ILE A 203 -11.57 27.93 36.60
N LYS A 204 -12.37 27.71 37.65
CA LYS A 204 -12.63 28.71 38.67
C LYS A 204 -11.53 28.71 39.73
N ILE A 205 -10.87 29.84 39.89
CA ILE A 205 -9.78 30.04 40.84
C ILE A 205 -10.22 30.97 41.96
N ASP A 206 -10.04 30.55 43.20
CA ASP A 206 -10.36 31.37 44.36
C ASP A 206 -9.37 32.55 44.48
N PRO A 207 -9.81 33.79 44.73
CA PRO A 207 -8.92 34.94 44.91
C PRO A 207 -7.91 34.79 46.06
N SER A 208 -8.17 33.88 47.00
CA SER A 208 -7.28 33.60 48.13
C SER A 208 -6.14 32.63 47.82
N GLU A 209 -6.13 32.02 46.63
CA GLU A 209 -5.13 31.02 46.22
C GLU A 209 -3.69 31.50 46.41
N GLY A 210 -2.84 30.59 46.92
CA GLY A 210 -1.48 30.93 47.32
C GLY A 210 -0.60 31.37 46.15
N PHE A 211 -0.78 30.74 44.99
CA PHE A 211 -0.02 31.06 43.79
C PHE A 211 -0.26 32.47 43.27
N LEU A 212 -1.43 33.07 43.54
CA LEU A 212 -1.73 34.46 43.15
C LEU A 212 -0.93 35.49 43.97
N LYS A 213 -0.39 35.09 45.13
CA LYS A 213 0.36 35.95 46.07
C LYS A 213 1.87 35.74 46.01
N GLY A 214 2.38 35.26 44.87
CA GLY A 214 3.80 34.98 44.66
C GLY A 214 4.22 33.53 44.93
N GLY A 215 3.27 32.61 45.06
CA GLY A 215 3.55 31.17 45.05
C GLY A 215 3.82 30.62 43.64
N GLU A 216 4.11 29.33 43.53
CA GLU A 216 4.32 28.66 42.25
C GLU A 216 3.01 28.49 41.48
N TRP A 217 3.04 28.71 40.17
CA TRP A 217 1.90 28.46 39.28
C TRP A 217 1.42 27.00 39.36
N PRO A 218 0.12 26.73 39.20
CA PRO A 218 -0.39 25.37 39.25
C PRO A 218 -0.01 24.57 37.99
N LEU A 219 0.24 23.27 38.16
CA LEU A 219 0.61 22.33 37.10
C LEU A 219 -0.65 21.73 36.47
N LEU A 220 -0.93 22.11 35.21
CA LEU A 220 -1.99 21.51 34.40
C LEU A 220 -1.46 20.26 33.70
N THR A 221 -2.13 19.13 33.88
CA THR A 221 -1.82 17.87 33.19
C THR A 221 -3.04 17.37 32.43
N ILE A 222 -2.87 17.07 31.14
CA ILE A 222 -3.92 16.58 30.24
C ILE A 222 -3.42 15.31 29.55
N PHE A 223 -4.18 14.22 29.70
CA PHE A 223 -3.97 12.99 28.95
C PHE A 223 -4.94 12.92 27.76
N SER A 224 -4.41 12.53 26.61
CA SER A 224 -5.17 12.35 25.36
C SER A 224 -4.80 11.03 24.71
N ALA A 225 -5.77 10.40 24.05
CA ALA A 225 -5.54 9.24 23.21
C ALA A 225 -4.81 9.59 21.89
N GLY A 226 -4.70 10.88 21.57
CA GLY A 226 -3.96 11.40 20.42
C GLY A 226 -4.81 12.17 19.43
N HIS A 227 -4.25 12.65 18.31
CA HIS A 227 -2.87 12.46 17.83
C HIS A 227 -1.99 13.72 18.02
N ALA A 228 -2.59 14.90 18.06
CA ALA A 228 -1.96 16.14 18.51
C ALA A 228 -2.91 16.94 19.40
N LEU A 229 -2.34 17.84 20.21
CA LEU A 229 -3.04 18.62 21.20
C LEU A 229 -2.47 20.04 21.26
N HIS A 230 -3.34 21.03 21.19
CA HIS A 230 -3.01 22.43 21.51
C HIS A 230 -3.80 22.87 22.72
N VAL A 231 -3.11 23.45 23.72
CA VAL A 231 -3.74 23.89 24.97
C VAL A 231 -3.73 25.41 25.01
N PHE A 232 -4.91 25.99 25.13
CA PHE A 232 -5.13 27.43 25.24
C PHE A 232 -5.71 27.77 26.61
N ILE A 233 -5.16 28.81 27.23
CA ILE A 233 -5.65 29.39 28.47
C ILE A 233 -6.03 30.84 28.17
N ASN A 234 -7.28 31.21 28.45
CA ASN A 234 -7.80 32.57 28.24
C ASN A 234 -7.55 33.10 26.80
N GLY A 235 -7.62 32.20 25.81
CA GLY A 235 -7.43 32.53 24.39
C GLY A 235 -5.96 32.58 23.93
N GLN A 236 -4.99 32.31 24.79
CA GLN A 236 -3.56 32.29 24.44
C GLN A 236 -3.03 30.87 24.40
N LEU A 237 -2.22 30.54 23.39
CA LEU A 237 -1.59 29.22 23.26
C LEU A 237 -0.53 29.03 24.36
N PHE A 238 -0.69 28.00 25.17
CA PHE A 238 0.22 27.64 26.25
C PHE A 238 1.22 26.54 25.85
N GLY A 239 0.79 25.67 24.94
CA GLY A 239 1.70 24.73 24.29
C GLY A 239 1.01 23.68 23.44
N THR A 240 1.86 22.93 22.74
CA THR A 240 1.48 21.90 21.79
C THR A 240 2.24 20.61 22.11
N VAL A 241 1.56 19.47 22.02
CA VAL A 241 2.19 18.13 22.05
C VAL A 241 1.60 17.28 20.94
N TYR A 242 2.37 16.36 20.38
CA TYR A 242 1.94 15.45 19.32
C TYR A 242 2.66 14.11 19.43
N GLY A 243 2.03 13.06 18.91
CA GLY A 243 2.48 11.68 19.02
C GLY A 243 3.16 11.18 17.76
N SER A 244 3.53 9.91 17.75
CA SER A 244 3.99 9.18 16.56
C SER A 244 2.94 8.15 16.13
N LEU A 245 3.17 7.50 15.00
CA LEU A 245 2.32 6.40 14.52
C LEU A 245 2.27 5.24 15.52
N GLU A 246 3.39 4.93 16.17
CA GLU A 246 3.49 3.85 17.17
C GLU A 246 2.98 4.27 18.54
N ASN A 247 3.14 5.54 18.90
CA ASN A 247 2.74 6.09 20.21
C ASN A 247 1.89 7.34 20.02
N PRO A 248 0.60 7.19 19.66
CA PRO A 248 -0.31 8.31 19.43
C PRO A 248 -0.75 9.02 20.72
N LYS A 249 -0.72 8.31 21.87
CA LYS A 249 -1.16 8.83 23.17
C LYS A 249 -0.26 9.97 23.65
N LEU A 250 -0.87 10.98 24.27
CA LEU A 250 -0.20 12.22 24.66
C LEU A 250 -0.38 12.52 26.14
N THR A 251 0.64 13.14 26.72
CA THR A 251 0.56 13.84 27.99
C THR A 251 1.07 15.26 27.80
N PHE A 252 0.21 16.24 28.02
CA PHE A 252 0.63 17.62 28.20
C PHE A 252 0.76 17.89 29.70
N SER A 253 1.90 18.40 30.15
CA SER A 253 2.09 18.78 31.56
C SER A 253 2.95 20.03 31.66
N LYS A 254 2.34 21.16 32.07
CA LYS A 254 3.01 22.46 32.21
C LYS A 254 2.38 23.29 33.32
N TYR A 255 3.19 24.12 33.96
CA TYR A 255 2.74 25.14 34.90
C TYR A 255 2.01 26.24 34.14
N VAL A 256 0.77 26.56 34.51
CA VAL A 256 -0.10 27.49 33.78
C VAL A 256 -0.40 28.76 34.56
N GLU A 257 -0.35 29.89 33.87
CA GLU A 257 -0.73 31.18 34.45
C GLU A 257 -2.26 31.31 34.51
N LEU A 258 -2.82 31.40 35.72
CA LEU A 258 -4.25 31.55 35.96
C LEU A 258 -4.53 32.81 36.77
N LYS A 259 -5.69 33.42 36.53
CA LYS A 259 -6.15 34.63 37.23
C LYS A 259 -7.21 34.27 38.26
N ALA A 260 -7.43 35.14 39.24
CA ALA A 260 -8.58 35.00 40.14
C ALA A 260 -9.89 35.00 39.34
N GLY A 261 -10.85 34.16 39.74
CA GLY A 261 -12.13 34.00 39.04
C GLY A 261 -12.08 32.96 37.93
N ASP A 262 -12.84 33.18 36.86
CA ASP A 262 -13.03 32.19 35.79
C ASP A 262 -11.90 32.29 34.76
N ASN A 263 -11.23 31.16 34.52
CA ASN A 263 -10.24 31.01 33.45
C ASN A 263 -10.77 30.04 32.40
N LYS A 264 -10.65 30.41 31.13
CA LYS A 264 -11.15 29.59 30.03
C LYS A 264 -10.08 28.62 29.58
N LEU A 265 -10.30 27.33 29.77
CA LEU A 265 -9.49 26.26 29.19
C LEU A 265 -10.12 25.84 27.87
N ALA A 266 -9.37 25.98 26.77
CA ALA A 266 -9.75 25.45 25.47
C ALA A 266 -8.64 24.54 24.96
N ILE A 267 -8.99 23.32 24.60
CA ILE A 267 -8.05 22.30 24.12
C ILE A 267 -8.48 21.93 22.71
N LEU A 268 -7.62 22.16 21.73
CA LEU A 268 -7.83 21.69 20.37
C LEU A 268 -7.17 20.33 20.22
N SER A 269 -7.99 19.29 20.11
CA SER A 269 -7.56 17.93 19.81
C SER A 269 -7.60 17.71 18.30
N VAL A 270 -6.57 17.02 17.78
CA VAL A 270 -6.37 16.85 16.34
C VAL A 270 -6.13 15.37 16.00
N SER A 271 -6.97 14.82 15.12
CA SER A 271 -6.71 13.52 14.49
C SER A 271 -5.80 13.73 13.28
N ILE A 272 -4.92 12.76 13.01
CA ILE A 272 -3.98 12.79 11.88
C ILE A 272 -4.14 11.48 11.12
N GLY A 273 -5.30 11.33 10.46
CA GLY A 273 -5.79 10.03 9.98
C GLY A 273 -6.22 9.12 11.13
N LEU A 274 -7.00 8.09 10.81
CA LEU A 274 -7.43 7.06 11.77
C LEU A 274 -6.59 5.79 11.62
N PRO A 275 -6.45 4.96 12.68
CA PRO A 275 -5.77 3.68 12.61
C PRO A 275 -6.32 2.79 11.50
N ASN A 276 -5.45 2.06 10.80
CA ASN A 276 -5.81 1.24 9.64
C ASN A 276 -5.24 -0.18 9.69
N VAL A 277 -4.54 -0.55 10.77
CA VAL A 277 -3.96 -1.89 10.96
C VAL A 277 -3.85 -2.22 12.44
N GLY A 278 -4.12 -3.46 12.81
CA GLY A 278 -4.10 -3.94 14.19
C GLY A 278 -5.27 -4.89 14.48
N LEU A 279 -5.23 -5.59 15.61
CA LEU A 279 -6.43 -6.28 16.09
C LEU A 279 -7.35 -5.26 16.77
N TYR A 280 -8.62 -5.21 16.36
CA TYR A 280 -9.63 -4.29 16.88
C TYR A 280 -9.23 -2.81 16.84
N PHE A 281 -8.48 -2.39 15.80
CA PHE A 281 -7.99 -1.01 15.68
C PHE A 281 -9.13 0.01 15.58
N ASP A 282 -10.31 -0.42 15.15
CA ASP A 282 -11.56 0.33 15.11
C ASP A 282 -12.07 0.73 16.51
N THR A 283 -11.61 0.06 17.57
CA THR A 283 -11.97 0.38 18.96
C THR A 283 -10.97 1.32 19.64
N TRP A 284 -9.90 1.73 18.94
CA TRP A 284 -8.89 2.61 19.52
C TRP A 284 -9.38 4.05 19.53
N ASN A 285 -9.39 4.64 20.73
CA ASN A 285 -9.91 5.99 20.93
C ASN A 285 -8.99 7.08 20.35
N VAL A 286 -9.59 8.23 20.03
CA VAL A 286 -8.90 9.47 19.69
C VAL A 286 -9.41 10.60 20.60
N GLY A 287 -8.54 11.57 20.88
CA GLY A 287 -8.91 12.77 21.62
C GLY A 287 -8.77 12.70 23.14
N VAL A 288 -9.24 13.76 23.81
CA VAL A 288 -9.01 13.98 25.24
C VAL A 288 -10.01 13.15 26.05
N LEU A 289 -9.54 12.03 26.60
CA LEU A 289 -10.31 11.16 27.50
C LEU A 289 -9.80 11.20 28.94
N GLY A 290 -8.78 12.02 29.20
CA GLY A 290 -8.29 12.29 30.53
C GLY A 290 -7.36 11.20 31.09
N PRO A 291 -6.94 11.38 32.36
CA PRO A 291 -7.39 12.43 33.26
C PRO A 291 -6.93 13.85 32.87
N VAL A 292 -7.69 14.86 33.30
CA VAL A 292 -7.37 16.29 33.17
C VAL A 292 -7.29 16.88 34.58
N THR A 293 -6.09 17.20 35.06
CA THR A 293 -5.85 17.57 36.46
C THR A 293 -5.10 18.90 36.60
N LEU A 294 -5.37 19.62 37.69
CA LEU A 294 -4.68 20.83 38.08
C LEU A 294 -4.12 20.66 39.49
N LYS A 295 -2.80 20.56 39.60
CA LYS A 295 -2.09 20.38 40.87
C LYS A 295 -1.50 21.70 41.36
N GLY A 296 -1.48 21.91 42.67
CA GLY A 296 -0.87 23.10 43.29
C GLY A 296 -1.88 24.15 43.73
N LEU A 297 -3.14 23.75 43.89
CA LEU A 297 -4.17 24.55 44.54
C LEU A 297 -4.09 24.33 46.06
N GLN A 298 -4.70 25.21 46.86
CA GLN A 298 -4.82 25.01 48.32
C GLN A 298 -5.56 23.70 48.67
N GLU A 299 -6.54 23.32 47.86
CA GLU A 299 -7.25 22.04 47.96
C GLU A 299 -6.44 20.81 47.48
N GLY A 300 -5.19 21.03 47.05
CA GLY A 300 -4.29 19.99 46.56
C GLY A 300 -4.35 19.83 45.04
N THR A 301 -4.95 18.73 44.57
CA THR A 301 -5.09 18.43 43.14
C THR A 301 -6.57 18.30 42.79
N ARG A 302 -6.98 19.10 41.80
CA ARG A 302 -8.33 19.09 41.25
C ARG A 302 -8.38 18.23 40.00
N ASP A 303 -9.27 17.26 39.97
CA ASP A 303 -9.59 16.49 38.76
C ASP A 303 -10.80 17.10 38.06
N MET A 304 -10.58 17.55 36.83
CA MET A 304 -11.58 18.22 35.98
C MET A 304 -12.17 17.27 34.93
N SER A 305 -11.79 15.98 34.93
CA SER A 305 -12.26 15.01 33.95
C SER A 305 -13.79 14.80 34.00
N GLY A 306 -14.37 14.90 35.20
CA GLY A 306 -15.82 14.78 35.42
C GLY A 306 -16.60 16.09 35.26
N TYR A 307 -15.96 17.19 34.87
CA TYR A 307 -16.61 18.49 34.74
C TYR A 307 -17.64 18.50 33.61
N LYS A 308 -18.42 19.58 33.56
CA LYS A 308 -19.21 19.89 32.38
C LYS A 308 -18.27 20.44 31.29
N TRP A 309 -18.20 19.74 30.17
CA TRP A 309 -17.35 20.08 29.02
C TRP A 309 -18.20 20.54 27.85
N SER A 310 -17.77 21.61 27.20
CA SER A 310 -18.34 22.13 25.97
C SER A 310 -17.46 21.75 24.78
N TYR A 311 -18.10 21.40 23.67
CA TYR A 311 -17.47 20.84 22.49
C TYR A 311 -17.80 21.67 21.26
N LYS A 312 -16.83 21.83 20.36
CA LYS A 312 -17.07 22.38 19.02
C LYS A 312 -16.35 21.53 17.99
N VAL A 313 -17.11 21.00 17.03
CA VAL A 313 -16.61 20.22 15.89
C VAL A 313 -16.08 21.19 14.83
N GLY A 314 -14.83 20.98 14.42
CA GLY A 314 -14.19 21.70 13.32
C GLY A 314 -13.71 23.12 13.65
N LEU A 315 -13.15 23.76 12.63
CA LEU A 315 -12.68 25.14 12.68
C LEU A 315 -13.72 26.10 12.09
N ARG A 316 -13.68 27.37 12.50
CA ARG A 316 -14.59 28.38 11.94
C ARG A 316 -14.33 28.59 10.44
N GLY A 317 -13.08 28.57 10.01
CA GLY A 317 -12.70 28.65 8.60
C GLY A 317 -13.15 27.46 7.76
N GLU A 318 -13.29 26.26 8.37
CA GLU A 318 -13.90 25.10 7.71
C GLU A 318 -15.41 25.35 7.50
N LEU A 319 -16.13 25.79 8.53
CA LEU A 319 -17.55 26.14 8.45
C LEU A 319 -17.84 27.25 7.42
N MET A 320 -16.93 28.21 7.29
CA MET A 320 -17.01 29.30 6.31
C MET A 320 -16.52 28.90 4.91
N ASN A 321 -16.05 27.66 4.74
CA ASN A 321 -15.47 27.14 3.50
C ASN A 321 -14.37 28.05 2.92
N LEU A 322 -13.46 28.56 3.76
CA LEU A 322 -12.41 29.50 3.35
C LEU A 322 -11.48 28.94 2.27
N HIS A 323 -11.36 27.63 2.17
CA HIS A 323 -10.63 26.91 1.13
C HIS A 323 -11.27 27.05 -0.27
N SER A 324 -12.56 27.35 -0.34
CA SER A 324 -13.32 27.47 -1.61
C SER A 324 -13.23 28.89 -2.18
N VAL A 325 -13.37 29.01 -3.51
CA VAL A 325 -13.35 30.32 -4.19
C VAL A 325 -14.40 31.27 -3.61
N ARG A 326 -15.64 30.80 -3.44
CA ARG A 326 -16.75 31.60 -2.90
C ARG A 326 -16.58 31.89 -1.41
N GLY A 327 -16.31 30.86 -0.62
CA GLY A 327 -16.17 30.98 0.84
C GLY A 327 -14.99 31.83 1.25
N SER A 328 -13.89 31.85 0.48
CA SER A 328 -12.74 32.72 0.76
C SER A 328 -13.10 34.22 0.82
N ASN A 329 -14.20 34.67 0.22
CA ASN A 329 -14.61 36.08 0.26
C ASN A 329 -15.45 36.46 1.48
N SER A 330 -15.72 35.51 2.38
CA SER A 330 -16.56 35.71 3.57
C SER A 330 -15.84 36.37 4.75
N VAL A 331 -14.51 36.54 4.68
CA VAL A 331 -13.69 37.17 5.73
C VAL A 331 -12.86 38.33 5.17
N ARG A 332 -12.49 39.23 6.07
CA ARG A 332 -11.56 40.31 5.77
C ARG A 332 -10.11 39.84 5.94
N TRP A 333 -9.43 39.60 4.83
CA TRP A 333 -8.05 39.17 4.81
C TRP A 333 -7.07 40.32 5.10
N ALA A 334 -6.12 40.07 5.99
CA ALA A 334 -5.01 40.97 6.28
C ALA A 334 -3.90 40.82 5.22
N LYS A 335 -3.18 41.90 4.93
CA LYS A 335 -2.11 41.95 3.91
C LYS A 335 -1.04 42.98 4.28
N GLY A 336 0.14 42.87 3.67
CA GLY A 336 1.26 43.78 3.91
C GLY A 336 1.68 43.76 5.37
N LYS A 337 1.80 44.93 6.01
CA LYS A 337 2.22 45.04 7.43
C LYS A 337 1.29 44.36 8.44
N TRP A 338 0.07 44.01 8.04
CA TRP A 338 -0.91 43.33 8.88
C TRP A 338 -0.96 41.82 8.64
N LEU A 339 -0.14 41.31 7.71
CA LEU A 339 -0.01 39.87 7.49
C LEU A 339 0.44 39.22 8.80
N VAL A 340 -0.33 38.24 9.26
CA VAL A 340 0.00 37.44 10.43
C VAL A 340 0.99 36.39 9.97
N GLU A 341 2.11 36.22 10.67
CA GLU A 341 3.12 35.22 10.37
C GLU A 341 3.52 34.49 11.66
N LYS A 342 3.91 33.22 11.55
CA LYS A 342 4.40 32.39 12.69
C LYS A 342 3.41 32.22 13.85
N GLU A 343 2.15 32.58 13.66
CA GLU A 343 1.07 32.39 14.62
C GLU A 343 0.29 31.11 14.30
N PRO A 344 -0.16 30.36 15.33
CA PRO A 344 -0.97 29.16 15.15
C PRO A 344 -2.37 29.51 14.61
N LEU A 345 -3.04 28.49 14.07
CA LEU A 345 -4.41 28.57 13.56
C LEU A 345 -4.65 29.76 12.62
N THR A 346 -3.80 29.89 11.59
CA THR A 346 -3.85 30.97 10.61
C THR A 346 -4.16 30.43 9.23
N TRP A 347 -5.19 30.98 8.59
CA TRP A 347 -5.47 30.75 7.18
C TRP A 347 -4.66 31.71 6.33
N TYR A 348 -4.05 31.20 5.27
CA TYR A 348 -3.35 31.96 4.25
C TYR A 348 -4.00 31.73 2.90
N ARG A 349 -4.03 32.78 2.08
CA ARG A 349 -4.41 32.64 0.66
C ARG A 349 -3.57 33.50 -0.26
N THR A 350 -3.48 33.06 -1.50
CA THR A 350 -2.85 33.81 -2.59
C THR A 350 -3.45 33.37 -3.93
N THR A 351 -3.11 34.12 -5.00
CA THR A 351 -3.47 33.76 -6.36
C THR A 351 -2.24 33.69 -7.24
N PHE A 352 -2.18 32.73 -8.16
CA PHE A 352 -1.00 32.55 -9.01
C PHE A 352 -1.33 32.12 -10.45
N ILE A 353 -0.35 32.32 -11.33
CA ILE A 353 -0.37 31.91 -12.73
C ILE A 353 0.33 30.55 -12.86
N THR A 354 -0.21 29.65 -13.67
CA THR A 354 0.39 28.34 -13.85
C THR A 354 1.73 28.44 -14.57
N PRO A 355 2.82 27.88 -14.03
CA PRO A 355 4.10 27.85 -14.72
C PRO A 355 3.99 27.06 -16.01
N GLY A 356 4.57 27.57 -17.09
CA GLY A 356 4.64 26.87 -18.38
C GLY A 356 5.36 25.51 -18.29
N GLY A 357 5.33 24.72 -19.36
CA GLY A 357 5.93 23.38 -19.39
C GLY A 357 5.03 22.29 -18.81
N ASN A 358 5.48 21.04 -18.91
CA ASN A 358 4.70 19.84 -18.56
C ASN A 358 5.27 19.10 -17.33
N GLU A 359 6.31 19.64 -16.69
CA GLU A 359 6.99 18.99 -15.57
C GLU A 359 6.09 18.93 -14.33
N PRO A 360 6.08 17.86 -13.52
CA PRO A 360 5.27 17.80 -12.31
C PRO A 360 5.54 18.97 -11.37
N LEU A 361 4.49 19.45 -10.69
CA LEU A 361 4.56 20.57 -9.77
C LEU A 361 4.40 20.10 -8.32
N ALA A 362 5.03 20.82 -7.40
CA ALA A 362 4.79 20.65 -5.97
C ALA A 362 4.90 22.00 -5.24
N LEU A 363 4.36 22.09 -4.04
CA LEU A 363 4.62 23.18 -3.11
C LEU A 363 5.78 22.79 -2.18
N ASP A 364 6.77 23.65 -2.05
CA ASP A 364 7.75 23.58 -0.97
C ASP A 364 7.18 24.29 0.26
N LEU A 365 6.96 23.53 1.33
CA LEU A 365 6.40 24.02 2.59
C LEU A 365 7.41 23.89 3.74
N SER A 366 8.71 23.88 3.46
CA SER A 366 9.78 23.75 4.46
C SER A 366 9.77 24.85 5.54
N THR A 367 9.14 25.99 5.27
CA THR A 367 9.04 27.15 6.17
C THR A 367 7.72 27.18 6.97
N MET A 368 6.91 26.14 6.80
CA MET A 368 5.59 25.98 7.42
C MET A 368 5.62 24.87 8.48
N GLY A 369 4.60 24.82 9.33
CA GLY A 369 4.47 23.84 10.41
C GLY A 369 3.64 22.64 9.98
N LYS A 370 2.33 22.72 10.23
CA LYS A 370 1.34 21.66 9.96
C LYS A 370 0.05 22.28 9.46
N GLY A 371 -0.71 21.57 8.64
CA GLY A 371 -2.10 21.91 8.39
C GLY A 371 -2.61 21.28 7.11
N GLN A 372 -3.35 22.05 6.31
CA GLN A 372 -4.02 21.55 5.11
C GLN A 372 -3.91 22.55 3.95
N ILE A 373 -3.92 22.02 2.72
CA ILE A 373 -3.71 22.80 1.50
C ILE A 373 -4.85 22.54 0.53
N TRP A 374 -5.29 23.60 -0.15
CA TRP A 374 -6.23 23.53 -1.25
C TRP A 374 -5.79 24.36 -2.43
N VAL A 375 -6.04 23.85 -3.64
CA VAL A 375 -5.93 24.62 -4.87
C VAL A 375 -7.27 24.62 -5.59
N ASN A 376 -7.78 25.81 -5.92
CA ASN A 376 -9.08 25.99 -6.56
C ASN A 376 -10.23 25.26 -5.84
N GLY A 377 -10.20 25.24 -4.50
CA GLY A 377 -11.17 24.54 -3.65
C GLY A 377 -10.99 23.02 -3.54
N ARG A 378 -10.02 22.43 -4.26
CA ARG A 378 -9.70 20.98 -4.18
C ARG A 378 -8.61 20.75 -3.15
N SER A 379 -8.84 19.80 -2.24
CA SER A 379 -7.86 19.45 -1.21
C SER A 379 -6.66 18.75 -1.84
N ILE A 380 -5.48 19.31 -1.63
CA ILE A 380 -4.19 18.68 -1.94
C ILE A 380 -3.83 17.67 -0.84
N GLY A 381 -4.28 17.93 0.39
CA GLY A 381 -4.09 17.08 1.55
C GLY A 381 -3.48 17.81 2.74
N ARG A 382 -3.16 17.02 3.77
CA ARG A 382 -2.45 17.49 4.96
C ARG A 382 -0.99 17.73 4.64
N TYR A 383 -0.39 18.73 5.29
CA TYR A 383 1.05 18.89 5.34
C TYR A 383 1.54 18.87 6.78
N PHE A 384 2.75 18.36 7.00
CA PHE A 384 3.40 18.37 8.30
C PHE A 384 4.92 18.50 8.15
N SER A 385 5.36 19.59 7.52
CA SER A 385 6.78 19.88 7.29
C SER A 385 7.57 20.06 8.60
N GLY A 386 6.92 20.49 9.68
CA GLY A 386 7.53 20.60 11.01
C GLY A 386 7.87 19.25 11.65
N TYR A 387 7.30 18.14 11.16
CA TYR A 387 7.63 16.80 11.64
C TYR A 387 8.90 16.30 10.93
N ILE A 388 10.03 16.34 11.64
CA ILE A 388 11.34 15.96 11.12
C ILE A 388 11.48 14.44 11.07
N ALA A 389 12.06 13.91 10.00
CA ALA A 389 12.38 12.49 9.89
C ALA A 389 13.58 12.16 10.78
N HIS A 390 13.42 11.14 11.62
CA HIS A 390 14.42 10.73 12.61
C HIS A 390 14.90 9.30 12.40
N ASN A 391 16.18 9.07 12.69
CA ASN A 391 16.83 7.76 12.85
C ASN A 391 16.80 6.81 11.64
N GLY A 392 17.74 5.86 11.62
CA GLY A 392 17.71 4.73 10.67
C GLY A 392 18.22 5.02 9.26
N CYS A 393 18.59 6.26 8.94
CA CYS A 393 19.28 6.57 7.68
C CYS A 393 20.75 6.17 7.73
N ASN A 394 21.01 4.88 7.59
CA ASN A 394 22.35 4.35 7.42
C ASN A 394 22.69 4.23 5.93
N ASN A 395 23.98 4.30 5.60
CA ASN A 395 24.44 3.87 4.28
C ASN A 395 24.02 2.42 4.08
N CYS A 396 23.26 2.17 3.02
CA CYS A 396 22.79 0.85 2.69
C CYS A 396 23.44 0.35 1.42
N THR A 397 23.64 -0.97 1.37
CA THR A 397 24.09 -1.65 0.17
C THR A 397 22.99 -2.60 -0.30
N TYR A 398 22.96 -2.83 -1.61
CA TYR A 398 22.00 -3.73 -2.23
C TYR A 398 22.04 -5.16 -1.63
N PRO A 399 23.21 -5.80 -1.43
CA PRO A 399 23.27 -7.16 -0.90
C PRO A 399 22.72 -7.32 0.52
N GLY A 400 22.22 -8.52 0.85
CA GLY A 400 21.68 -8.89 2.16
C GLY A 400 20.16 -8.72 2.30
N ILE A 401 19.57 -9.36 3.31
CA ILE A 401 18.13 -9.35 3.58
C ILE A 401 17.64 -7.90 3.68
N PHE A 402 16.60 -7.56 2.92
CA PHE A 402 15.97 -6.26 2.98
C PHE A 402 14.99 -6.18 4.15
N THR A 403 15.00 -5.04 4.84
CA THR A 403 13.95 -4.61 5.76
C THR A 403 13.56 -3.19 5.41
N GLU A 404 12.37 -2.77 5.79
CA GLU A 404 11.85 -1.41 5.59
C GLU A 404 12.77 -0.33 6.19
N LYS A 405 13.60 -0.69 7.18
CA LYS A 405 14.57 0.19 7.83
C LYS A 405 15.97 0.17 7.21
N LYS A 406 16.22 -0.68 6.21
CA LYS A 406 17.58 -0.92 5.67
C LYS A 406 18.13 0.29 4.91
N CYS A 407 17.29 0.97 4.12
CA CYS A 407 17.69 2.01 3.18
C CYS A 407 16.89 3.30 3.37
N LEU A 408 16.67 3.71 4.63
CA LEU A 408 15.99 4.98 4.91
C LEU A 408 16.87 6.16 4.47
N THR A 409 16.23 7.23 4.02
CA THR A 409 16.89 8.47 3.57
C THR A 409 16.16 9.68 4.15
N ASN A 410 16.70 10.88 3.96
CA ASN A 410 16.07 12.14 4.34
C ASN A 410 15.97 12.39 5.87
N CYS A 411 16.74 11.69 6.71
CA CYS A 411 16.81 11.99 8.14
C CYS A 411 17.36 13.39 8.40
N GLY A 412 16.80 14.08 9.40
CA GLY A 412 17.13 15.47 9.72
C GLY A 412 16.39 16.51 8.89
N GLU A 413 15.69 16.07 7.83
CA GLU A 413 14.82 16.91 7.00
C GLU A 413 13.35 16.76 7.41
N SER A 414 12.48 17.64 6.91
CA SER A 414 11.03 17.42 6.97
C SER A 414 10.68 16.04 6.41
N SER A 415 9.88 15.27 7.16
CA SER A 415 9.37 13.95 6.74
C SER A 415 8.71 14.01 5.36
N GLN A 416 8.01 15.11 5.08
CA GLN A 416 7.62 15.50 3.75
C GLN A 416 7.78 17.03 3.58
N ARG A 417 8.65 17.44 2.66
CA ARG A 417 8.88 18.85 2.30
C ARG A 417 8.01 19.33 1.13
N TRP A 418 7.84 18.45 0.14
CA TRP A 418 7.18 18.79 -1.12
C TRP A 418 5.80 18.12 -1.23
N TYR A 419 4.81 18.93 -1.58
CA TYR A 419 3.40 18.52 -1.66
C TYR A 419 2.92 18.63 -3.10
N HIS A 420 2.62 17.49 -3.71
CA HIS A 420 2.29 17.39 -5.14
C HIS A 420 1.07 18.25 -5.51
N VAL A 421 1.19 19.02 -6.59
CA VAL A 421 0.10 19.80 -7.18
C VAL A 421 -0.19 19.26 -8.58
N PRO A 422 -1.32 18.55 -8.79
CA PRO A 422 -1.69 18.03 -10.10
C PRO A 422 -1.91 19.17 -11.09
N ARG A 423 -1.29 19.09 -12.26
CA ARG A 423 -1.40 20.14 -13.29
C ARG A 423 -2.83 20.27 -13.81
N GLU A 424 -3.55 19.16 -13.90
CA GLU A 424 -4.95 19.13 -14.33
C GLU A 424 -5.92 19.87 -13.39
N TRP A 425 -5.48 20.25 -12.18
CA TRP A 425 -6.29 21.06 -11.26
C TRP A 425 -6.08 22.56 -11.44
N LEU A 426 -5.14 22.96 -12.30
CA LEU A 426 -4.74 24.34 -12.49
C LEU A 426 -5.37 24.95 -13.75
N LEU A 427 -5.83 26.19 -13.61
CA LEU A 427 -6.21 27.09 -14.70
C LEU A 427 -4.96 27.76 -15.27
N SER A 428 -5.06 28.38 -16.45
CA SER A 428 -3.93 29.14 -17.02
C SER A 428 -3.48 30.29 -16.10
N SER A 429 -4.43 30.97 -15.46
CA SER A 429 -4.19 32.04 -14.49
C SER A 429 -5.32 32.12 -13.46
N GLY A 430 -5.11 32.89 -12.38
CA GLY A 430 -6.14 33.11 -11.36
C GLY A 430 -6.38 31.91 -10.44
N ASN A 431 -5.40 31.00 -10.32
CA ASN A 431 -5.50 29.86 -9.40
C ASN A 431 -5.50 30.35 -7.97
N LEU A 432 -6.49 29.94 -7.18
CA LEU A 432 -6.56 30.21 -5.76
C LEU A 432 -5.80 29.12 -5.00
N LEU A 433 -4.77 29.51 -4.23
CA LEU A 433 -4.11 28.65 -3.26
C LEU A 433 -4.52 29.07 -1.86
N VAL A 434 -5.01 28.12 -1.06
CA VAL A 434 -5.36 28.32 0.35
C VAL A 434 -4.57 27.32 1.20
N VAL A 435 -3.99 27.80 2.29
CA VAL A 435 -3.25 27.00 3.26
C VAL A 435 -3.80 27.31 4.65
N PHE A 436 -4.28 26.30 5.37
CA PHE A 436 -4.51 26.43 6.80
C PHE A 436 -3.23 26.01 7.52
N GLU A 437 -2.67 26.89 8.36
CA GLU A 437 -1.49 26.66 9.18
C GLU A 437 -1.89 26.53 10.65
N GLU A 438 -1.72 25.33 11.18
CA GLU A 438 -2.11 24.91 12.51
C GLU A 438 -1.10 25.35 13.58
N PHE A 439 0.20 25.26 13.30
CA PHE A 439 1.27 25.44 14.31
C PHE A 439 1.86 26.84 14.30
N GLY A 440 2.08 27.40 13.10
CA GLY A 440 2.71 28.69 12.88
C GLY A 440 3.89 28.56 11.91
N GLY A 441 3.77 29.22 10.76
CA GLY A 441 4.74 29.16 9.66
C GLY A 441 4.96 30.53 9.03
N ASN A 442 6.03 30.65 8.22
CA ASN A 442 6.26 31.83 7.39
C ASN A 442 5.80 31.56 5.95
N PRO A 443 4.66 32.11 5.51
CA PRO A 443 4.14 31.84 4.17
C PRO A 443 5.04 32.42 3.07
N GLY A 444 5.85 33.45 3.36
CA GLY A 444 6.79 34.04 2.41
C GLY A 444 7.87 33.08 1.91
N GLY A 445 8.12 31.98 2.63
CA GLY A 445 9.03 30.92 2.19
C GLY A 445 8.39 29.82 1.35
N ILE A 446 7.07 29.84 1.17
CA ILE A 446 6.37 28.88 0.31
C ILE A 446 6.70 29.19 -1.15
N SER A 447 7.01 28.15 -1.93
CA SER A 447 7.22 28.28 -3.37
C SER A 447 6.58 27.14 -4.15
N LEU A 448 6.12 27.44 -5.36
CA LEU A 448 5.79 26.41 -6.34
C LEU A 448 7.07 25.96 -7.01
N VAL A 449 7.33 24.65 -7.04
CA VAL A 449 8.54 24.06 -7.60
C VAL A 449 8.21 23.12 -8.75
N LYS A 450 9.06 23.12 -9.78
CA LYS A 450 9.05 22.11 -10.84
C LYS A 450 9.99 20.97 -10.50
N ARG A 451 9.52 19.74 -10.72
CA ARG A 451 10.31 18.53 -10.60
C ARG A 451 10.93 18.15 -11.94
N THR A 452 12.25 18.22 -12.04
CA THR A 452 13.03 17.75 -13.19
C THR A 452 14.01 16.65 -12.79
N THR A 453 14.34 15.75 -13.70
CA THR A 453 15.39 14.74 -13.50
C THR A 453 16.63 15.13 -14.29
N GLN A 454 17.75 15.43 -13.60
CA GLN A 454 19.04 15.55 -14.28
C GLN A 454 19.62 14.15 -14.51
N ASN A 455 19.92 13.84 -15.77
CA ASN A 455 20.73 12.67 -16.11
C ASN A 455 22.18 13.00 -15.75
N ASN A 456 22.70 12.41 -14.68
CA ASN A 456 24.14 12.40 -14.47
C ASN A 456 24.73 11.26 -15.31
N PRO A 457 25.55 11.51 -16.34
CA PRO A 457 26.25 10.45 -17.05
C PRO A 457 27.42 9.94 -16.17
N LYS A 458 27.13 9.40 -14.98
CA LYS A 458 28.07 8.47 -14.34
C LYS A 458 27.88 7.13 -15.04
N VAL A 459 28.57 6.99 -16.16
CA VAL A 459 28.91 5.67 -16.70
C VAL A 459 29.71 4.97 -15.60
N LEU A 460 29.07 4.09 -14.84
CA LEU A 460 29.79 3.02 -14.17
C LEU A 460 30.37 2.15 -15.28
N ARG A 461 31.59 2.48 -15.72
CA ARG A 461 32.46 1.44 -16.29
C ARG A 461 32.73 0.51 -15.11
N SER A 462 32.00 -0.59 -15.02
CA SER A 462 32.43 -1.69 -14.18
C SER A 462 33.84 -2.10 -14.63
N PRO A 463 34.86 -2.07 -13.76
CA PRO A 463 36.09 -2.76 -14.05
C PRO A 463 35.75 -4.26 -14.04
N ASN A 464 36.03 -4.92 -15.16
CA ASN A 464 36.17 -6.37 -15.32
C ASN A 464 35.80 -7.22 -14.08
N LEU A 465 34.53 -7.60 -13.98
CA LEU A 465 34.10 -8.73 -13.17
C LEU A 465 33.86 -9.92 -14.12
N PHE A 466 34.91 -10.30 -14.83
CA PHE A 466 35.06 -11.69 -15.26
C PHE A 466 35.42 -12.47 -14.00
N LEU A 467 34.41 -13.04 -13.34
CA LEU A 467 34.61 -14.18 -12.47
C LEU A 467 35.17 -15.30 -13.36
N GLN A 468 36.47 -15.57 -13.21
CA GLN A 468 37.06 -16.85 -13.56
C GLN A 468 36.33 -17.93 -12.75
N SER A 469 35.28 -18.52 -13.32
CA SER A 469 34.86 -19.87 -12.95
C SER A 469 35.52 -20.83 -13.92
N SER A 470 36.42 -21.63 -13.38
CA SER A 470 37.09 -22.76 -14.01
C SER A 470 36.09 -23.83 -14.45
N ILE A 471 35.53 -23.66 -15.65
CA ILE A 471 34.89 -24.73 -16.42
C ILE A 471 35.36 -24.55 -17.87
N PRO A 472 36.01 -25.53 -18.51
CA PRO A 472 36.39 -25.41 -19.91
C PRO A 472 35.13 -25.59 -20.77
N VAL A 473 34.55 -24.49 -21.21
CA VAL A 473 33.55 -24.49 -22.29
C VAL A 473 34.27 -24.01 -23.55
N ASP A 474 34.23 -24.83 -24.59
CA ASP A 474 34.85 -24.62 -25.89
C ASP A 474 34.38 -23.29 -26.51
N GLN A 475 35.30 -22.33 -26.66
CA GLN A 475 35.02 -20.97 -27.14
C GLN A 475 34.71 -20.88 -28.65
N ARG A 476 34.61 -22.01 -29.38
CA ARG A 476 34.31 -21.99 -30.82
C ARG A 476 32.82 -21.93 -31.18
N GLU A 477 31.89 -22.35 -30.32
CA GLU A 477 30.46 -22.28 -30.65
C GLU A 477 29.81 -20.92 -30.36
N LEU A 478 30.36 -20.13 -29.43
CA LEU A 478 29.81 -18.80 -29.09
C LEU A 478 30.12 -17.72 -30.13
N GLN A 479 31.14 -17.91 -30.97
CA GLN A 479 31.49 -16.95 -32.03
C GLN A 479 30.53 -17.04 -33.24
N ILE A 480 29.94 -18.22 -33.51
CA ILE A 480 29.05 -18.44 -34.67
C ILE A 480 27.64 -17.89 -34.41
N SER A 481 27.21 -17.81 -33.14
CA SER A 481 25.88 -17.28 -32.81
C SER A 481 25.81 -15.74 -32.87
N LEU A 482 26.88 -15.03 -32.47
CA LEU A 482 26.86 -13.55 -32.40
C LEU A 482 26.85 -12.87 -33.77
N GLU A 483 27.50 -13.44 -34.79
CA GLU A 483 27.46 -12.88 -36.15
C GLU A 483 26.11 -13.13 -36.87
N SER A 484 25.40 -14.20 -36.52
CA SER A 484 24.07 -14.50 -37.08
C SER A 484 22.97 -13.57 -36.54
N VAL A 485 23.17 -12.98 -35.35
CA VAL A 485 22.19 -12.07 -34.72
C VAL A 485 22.37 -10.61 -35.18
N LEU A 486 23.58 -10.22 -35.61
CA LEU A 486 23.92 -8.84 -36.00
C LEU A 486 23.67 -8.49 -37.49
N ARG A 487 23.13 -9.42 -38.29
CA ARG A 487 22.59 -9.10 -39.62
C ARG A 487 21.08 -9.35 -39.66
N ARG A 488 20.28 -8.41 -39.14
CA ARG A 488 18.86 -8.30 -39.53
C ARG A 488 18.65 -7.10 -40.44
N PRO A 489 17.93 -7.26 -41.57
CA PRO A 489 17.53 -6.14 -42.42
C PRO A 489 16.54 -5.21 -41.70
N PRO A 490 16.37 -3.94 -42.15
CA PRO A 490 15.75 -2.86 -41.37
C PRO A 490 14.23 -2.91 -41.19
N ASP A 491 13.54 -4.02 -41.46
CA ASP A 491 12.07 -4.04 -41.62
C ASP A 491 11.29 -4.98 -40.68
N LEU A 492 11.87 -5.44 -39.57
CA LEU A 492 11.07 -6.07 -38.51
C LEU A 492 10.61 -5.01 -37.52
N MET A 493 9.43 -4.44 -37.79
CA MET A 493 8.68 -3.63 -36.83
C MET A 493 8.61 -4.34 -35.48
N ALA A 494 8.75 -3.56 -34.39
CA ALA A 494 8.49 -4.03 -33.04
C ALA A 494 7.14 -4.78 -32.99
N PRO A 495 7.03 -5.89 -32.25
CA PRO A 495 5.77 -6.61 -32.13
C PRO A 495 4.70 -5.62 -31.64
N LYS A 496 3.64 -5.44 -32.42
CA LYS A 496 2.50 -4.61 -32.02
C LYS A 496 1.97 -5.17 -30.69
N PRO A 497 1.81 -4.34 -29.65
CA PRO A 497 1.22 -4.79 -28.40
C PRO A 497 -0.14 -5.43 -28.72
N VAL A 498 -0.37 -6.62 -28.17
CA VAL A 498 -1.66 -7.30 -28.28
C VAL A 498 -2.63 -6.53 -27.38
N THR A 499 -3.26 -5.51 -27.95
CA THR A 499 -4.37 -4.81 -27.32
C THR A 499 -5.65 -5.61 -27.55
N SER A 500 -6.63 -5.45 -26.66
CA SER A 500 -7.97 -5.98 -26.91
C SER A 500 -8.43 -5.56 -28.32
N PRO A 501 -9.03 -6.47 -29.11
CA PRO A 501 -9.59 -6.12 -30.42
C PRO A 501 -10.77 -5.13 -30.31
N VAL A 502 -11.26 -4.88 -29.09
CA VAL A 502 -12.35 -3.96 -28.78
C VAL A 502 -11.85 -2.86 -27.83
N PRO A 503 -12.10 -1.57 -28.11
CA PRO A 503 -11.74 -0.49 -27.20
C PRO A 503 -12.41 -0.63 -25.82
N GLU A 504 -11.68 -0.38 -24.73
CA GLU A 504 -12.17 -0.52 -23.35
C GLU A 504 -13.42 0.30 -23.06
N ALA A 505 -13.54 1.49 -23.67
CA ALA A 505 -14.72 2.36 -23.55
C ALA A 505 -16.02 1.69 -24.03
N TRP A 506 -15.94 0.62 -24.81
CA TRP A 506 -17.10 -0.09 -25.35
C TRP A 506 -17.56 -1.26 -24.48
N TYR A 507 -16.78 -1.66 -23.46
CA TYR A 507 -17.12 -2.83 -22.64
C TYR A 507 -18.46 -2.70 -21.91
N PRO A 508 -18.80 -1.56 -21.26
CA PRO A 508 -20.10 -1.45 -20.60
C PRO A 508 -21.27 -1.54 -21.59
N THR A 509 -21.15 -0.89 -22.75
CA THR A 509 -22.18 -0.90 -23.79
C THR A 509 -22.38 -2.29 -24.39
N LEU A 510 -21.28 -3.00 -24.67
CA LEU A 510 -21.32 -4.36 -25.19
C LEU A 510 -21.83 -5.36 -24.16
N ALA A 511 -21.47 -5.21 -22.88
CA ALA A 511 -22.00 -6.03 -21.80
C ALA A 511 -23.54 -5.95 -21.74
N VAL A 512 -24.07 -4.72 -21.67
CA VAL A 512 -25.53 -4.51 -21.61
C VAL A 512 -26.22 -5.02 -22.86
N LEU A 513 -25.71 -4.70 -24.04
CA LEU A 513 -26.31 -5.11 -25.31
C LEU A 513 -26.34 -6.64 -25.47
N MET A 514 -25.20 -7.31 -25.24
CA MET A 514 -25.08 -8.75 -25.43
C MET A 514 -25.89 -9.53 -24.39
N ILE A 515 -25.91 -9.08 -23.13
CA ILE A 515 -26.74 -9.70 -22.08
C ILE A 515 -28.22 -9.53 -22.42
N ALA A 516 -28.66 -8.33 -22.81
CA ALA A 516 -30.06 -8.09 -23.17
C ALA A 516 -30.52 -8.98 -24.34
N VAL A 517 -29.72 -9.06 -25.42
CA VAL A 517 -30.01 -9.93 -26.56
C VAL A 517 -30.01 -11.40 -26.14
N GLY A 518 -29.01 -11.84 -25.35
CA GLY A 518 -28.91 -13.20 -24.84
C GLY A 518 -30.13 -13.60 -24.00
N LEU A 519 -30.61 -12.72 -23.12
CA LEU A 519 -31.80 -12.96 -22.31
C LEU A 519 -33.09 -13.00 -23.14
N ILE A 520 -33.23 -12.15 -24.16
CA ILE A 520 -34.40 -12.18 -25.06
C ILE A 520 -34.45 -13.51 -25.83
N ILE A 521 -33.33 -13.97 -26.37
CA ILE A 521 -33.25 -15.23 -27.11
C ILE A 521 -33.49 -16.42 -26.17
N THR A 522 -32.97 -16.36 -24.94
CA THR A 522 -33.24 -17.35 -23.89
C THR A 522 -34.74 -17.42 -23.56
N ALA A 523 -35.40 -16.27 -23.41
CA ALA A 523 -36.84 -16.22 -23.20
C ALA A 523 -37.61 -16.82 -24.39
N SER A 524 -37.19 -16.50 -25.63
CA SER A 524 -37.77 -17.09 -26.85
C SER A 524 -37.58 -18.60 -26.95
N PHE A 525 -36.46 -19.14 -26.48
CA PHE A 525 -36.23 -20.58 -26.36
C PHE A 525 -37.24 -21.22 -25.38
N PHE A 526 -37.38 -20.66 -24.18
CA PHE A 526 -38.34 -21.18 -23.18
C PHE A 526 -39.80 -21.03 -23.62
N ILE A 527 -40.15 -19.96 -24.31
CA ILE A 527 -41.50 -19.79 -24.88
C ILE A 527 -41.76 -20.87 -25.92
N TYR A 528 -40.80 -21.14 -26.81
CA TYR A 528 -40.94 -22.20 -27.83
C TYR A 528 -41.07 -23.59 -27.21
N GLU A 529 -40.27 -23.88 -26.18
CA GLU A 529 -40.43 -25.06 -25.34
C GLU A 529 -41.85 -25.12 -24.74
N ALA A 530 -42.33 -24.06 -24.09
CA ALA A 530 -43.62 -24.07 -23.41
C ALA A 530 -44.83 -24.14 -24.35
N THR A 531 -44.75 -23.54 -25.55
CA THR A 531 -45.90 -23.37 -26.47
C THR A 531 -45.96 -24.42 -27.57
N THR A 532 -44.87 -25.13 -27.85
CA THR A 532 -44.82 -26.14 -28.92
C THR A 532 -44.94 -27.54 -28.35
N SER A 533 -45.85 -28.35 -28.90
CA SER A 533 -46.05 -29.74 -28.47
C SER A 533 -44.81 -30.60 -28.77
N ARG A 534 -44.49 -31.57 -27.91
CA ARG A 534 -43.28 -32.42 -28.05
C ARG A 534 -43.18 -33.17 -29.39
N LYS A 535 -44.30 -33.41 -30.08
CA LYS A 535 -44.31 -34.06 -31.41
C LYS A 535 -43.92 -33.13 -32.55
N ASN A 536 -44.05 -31.81 -32.37
CA ASN A 536 -43.79 -30.79 -33.40
C ASN A 536 -42.52 -29.98 -33.14
N ARG A 537 -41.77 -30.28 -32.08
CA ARG A 537 -40.52 -29.60 -31.80
C ARG A 537 -39.39 -30.13 -32.68
N SER A 538 -38.67 -29.20 -33.29
CA SER A 538 -37.43 -29.48 -34.01
C SER A 538 -36.21 -29.36 -33.11
N LEU A 539 -35.46 -30.45 -32.95
CA LEU A 539 -34.18 -30.49 -32.24
C LEU A 539 -33.18 -29.47 -32.83
N ALA A 540 -33.19 -29.29 -34.16
CA ALA A 540 -32.33 -28.31 -34.82
C ALA A 540 -32.66 -26.88 -34.37
N THR A 541 -33.94 -26.57 -34.20
CA THR A 541 -34.39 -25.25 -33.73
C THR A 541 -34.03 -25.01 -32.27
N GLU A 542 -34.13 -26.04 -31.42
CA GLU A 542 -33.73 -25.98 -30.01
C GLU A 542 -32.22 -25.74 -29.86
N LEU A 543 -31.41 -26.55 -30.55
CA LEU A 543 -29.96 -26.42 -30.55
C LEU A 543 -29.52 -25.06 -31.08
N THR A 544 -30.17 -24.57 -32.14
CA THR A 544 -29.83 -23.26 -32.72
C THR A 544 -30.13 -22.13 -31.73
N ARG A 545 -31.33 -22.10 -31.14
CA ARG A 545 -31.71 -21.03 -30.20
C ARG A 545 -30.87 -21.08 -28.92
N GLY A 546 -30.60 -22.28 -28.40
CA GLY A 546 -29.74 -22.46 -27.22
C GLY A 546 -28.29 -22.08 -27.48
N ALA A 547 -27.72 -22.47 -28.62
CA ALA A 547 -26.36 -22.10 -28.99
C ALA A 547 -26.20 -20.58 -29.16
N VAL A 548 -27.14 -19.92 -29.85
CA VAL A 548 -27.11 -18.47 -30.03
C VAL A 548 -27.25 -17.76 -28.67
N ALA A 549 -28.19 -18.17 -27.82
CA ALA A 549 -28.33 -17.60 -26.47
C ALA A 549 -27.03 -17.72 -25.65
N SER A 550 -26.39 -18.88 -25.68
CA SER A 550 -25.15 -19.15 -24.94
C SER A 550 -23.99 -18.26 -25.40
N VAL A 551 -23.85 -18.03 -26.72
CA VAL A 551 -22.82 -17.12 -27.26
C VAL A 551 -23.02 -15.70 -26.72
N PHE A 552 -24.24 -15.15 -26.83
CA PHE A 552 -24.51 -13.78 -26.39
C PHE A 552 -24.38 -13.62 -24.87
N LEU A 553 -24.84 -14.60 -24.07
CA LEU A 553 -24.69 -14.56 -22.62
C LEU A 553 -23.24 -14.75 -22.17
N GLY A 554 -22.47 -15.62 -22.84
CA GLY A 554 -21.06 -15.86 -22.55
C GLY A 554 -20.21 -14.62 -22.82
N PHE A 555 -20.30 -14.05 -24.02
CA PHE A 555 -19.60 -12.81 -24.35
C PHE A 555 -20.11 -11.61 -23.54
N GLY A 556 -21.42 -11.53 -23.28
CA GLY A 556 -22.00 -10.50 -22.42
C GLY A 556 -21.46 -10.55 -20.99
N SER A 557 -21.34 -11.75 -20.41
CA SER A 557 -20.75 -11.95 -19.09
C SER A 557 -19.26 -11.63 -19.06
N LEU A 558 -18.51 -12.00 -20.11
CA LEU A 558 -17.10 -11.63 -20.25
C LEU A 558 -16.92 -10.11 -20.28
N PHE A 559 -17.69 -9.39 -21.10
CA PHE A 559 -17.62 -7.92 -21.16
C PHE A 559 -18.07 -7.27 -19.85
N LEU A 560 -19.01 -7.87 -19.12
CA LEU A 560 -19.41 -7.39 -17.80
C LEU A 560 -18.27 -7.50 -16.79
N LEU A 561 -17.58 -8.66 -16.74
CA LEU A 561 -16.41 -8.86 -15.88
C LEU A 561 -15.31 -7.83 -16.22
N LEU A 562 -14.99 -7.68 -17.50
CA LEU A 562 -14.02 -6.70 -17.98
C LEU A 562 -14.42 -5.25 -17.64
N ALA A 563 -15.69 -4.88 -17.79
CA ALA A 563 -16.20 -3.55 -17.43
C ALA A 563 -16.14 -3.29 -15.92
N SER A 564 -16.26 -4.33 -15.10
CA SER A 564 -16.15 -4.26 -13.63
C SER A 564 -14.71 -4.30 -13.11
N GLY A 565 -13.71 -4.35 -14.00
CA GLY A 565 -12.30 -4.42 -13.63
C GLY A 565 -11.84 -5.80 -13.16
N VAL A 566 -12.64 -6.85 -13.41
CA VAL A 566 -12.29 -8.25 -13.14
C VAL A 566 -11.70 -8.84 -14.42
N TYR A 567 -10.38 -8.92 -14.47
CA TYR A 567 -9.64 -9.51 -15.58
C TYR A 567 -9.54 -11.03 -15.38
N VAL A 568 -9.95 -11.81 -16.39
CA VAL A 568 -9.93 -13.28 -16.41
C VAL A 568 -8.68 -13.79 -17.12
#